data_AF-A0A976GTB9-F1
#
_entry.id   AF-A0A976GTB9-F1
#
_cell.length_a   1.000
_cell.length_b   1.000
_cell.length_c   1.000
_cell.angle_alpha   90.00
_cell.angle_beta   90.00
_cell.angle_gamma   90.00
#
_symmetry.space_group_name_H-M   'P 1'
#
loop_
_entity.id
_entity.type
_entity.pdbx_description
1 polymer ?
#
loop_
_entity_poly.entity_id
_entity_poly.type
_entity_poly.pdbx_seq_one_letter_code
_entity_poly.pdbx_strand_id
1 'polypeptide(L)'
;MLKISLIGAGNVATHLAMQFSKNQSILIKEVYSQKIENASSLTKKIAQGTPINTLDFEKSEADIIIVAIKDDAIKTIINQLKLKKDTIIVHTSGSQSLSFRK
;
A
#
# COMPACT_ATOMS: atom_id res chain seq x y z
N MET A 1 0.15 13.66 -11.43
CA MET A 1 0.94 12.88 -10.46
C MET A 1 0.14 11.64 -10.09
N LEU A 2 0.74 10.47 -10.21
CA LEU A 2 0.15 9.18 -9.84
C LEU A 2 0.14 9.05 -8.31
N LYS A 3 -1.02 8.78 -7.71
CA LYS A 3 -1.18 8.62 -6.26
C LYS A 3 -1.18 7.15 -5.90
N ILE A 4 -0.30 6.76 -4.98
CA ILE A 4 -0.11 5.38 -4.57
C ILE A 4 -0.30 5.25 -3.07
N SER A 5 -0.94 4.17 -2.64
CA SER A 5 -0.91 3.74 -1.25
C SER A 5 -0.32 2.35 -1.11
N LEU A 6 0.42 2.14 -0.04
CA LEU A 6 1.16 0.91 0.22
C LEU A 6 0.49 0.14 1.35
N ILE A 7 0.23 -1.14 1.13
CA ILE A 7 -0.18 -2.08 2.17
C ILE A 7 1.04 -2.94 2.50
N GLY A 8 1.60 -2.69 3.67
CA GLY A 8 2.84 -3.29 4.14
C GLY A 8 3.90 -2.25 4.44
N ALA A 9 4.74 -2.56 5.42
CA ALA A 9 5.91 -1.77 5.79
C ALA A 9 7.15 -2.67 5.97
N GLY A 10 7.17 -3.81 5.26
CA GLY A 10 8.31 -4.75 5.23
C GLY A 10 9.36 -4.35 4.20
N ASN A 11 10.28 -5.28 3.88
CA ASN A 11 11.40 -5.03 2.98
C ASN A 11 10.95 -4.54 1.59
N VAL A 12 10.05 -5.27 0.93
CA VAL A 12 9.58 -4.92 -0.42
C VAL A 12 8.88 -3.57 -0.42
N ALA A 13 7.92 -3.35 0.49
CA ALA A 13 7.22 -2.08 0.64
C ALA A 13 8.18 -0.91 0.89
N THR A 14 9.21 -1.13 1.71
CA THR A 14 10.24 -0.12 2.03
C THR A 14 11.06 0.25 0.81
N HIS A 15 11.51 -0.72 0.01
CA HIS A 15 12.25 -0.45 -1.23
C HIS A 15 11.39 0.29 -2.25
N LEU A 16 10.15 -0.12 -2.43
CA LEU A 16 9.20 0.58 -3.32
C LEU A 16 8.97 2.02 -2.86
N ALA A 17 8.67 2.22 -1.57
CA ALA A 17 8.43 3.54 -1.01
C ALA A 17 9.63 4.48 -1.20
N MET A 18 10.86 4.00 -0.92
CA MET A 18 12.08 4.78 -1.10
C MET A 18 12.36 5.16 -2.56
N GLN A 19 11.96 4.32 -3.53
CA GLN A 19 12.15 4.62 -4.94
C GLN A 19 11.05 5.54 -5.48
N PHE A 20 9.81 5.31 -5.08
CA PHE A 20 8.68 6.14 -5.46
C PHE A 20 8.78 7.55 -4.87
N SER A 21 9.24 7.70 -3.63
CA SER A 21 9.38 9.02 -3.00
C SER A 21 10.41 9.92 -3.69
N LYS A 22 11.35 9.33 -4.46
CA LYS A 22 12.33 10.06 -5.27
C LYS A 22 11.77 10.51 -6.62
N ASN A 23 10.62 9.96 -7.05
CA ASN A 23 10.02 10.28 -8.32
C ASN A 23 8.96 11.38 -8.15
N GLN A 24 9.20 12.55 -8.74
CA GLN A 24 8.30 13.72 -8.65
C GLN A 24 6.92 13.49 -9.28
N SER A 25 6.77 12.48 -10.14
CA SER A 25 5.49 12.14 -10.74
C SER A 25 4.64 11.21 -9.87
N ILE A 26 5.15 10.74 -8.74
CA ILE A 26 4.48 9.80 -7.82
C ILE A 26 4.28 10.46 -6.46
N LEU A 27 3.10 10.26 -5.88
CA LEU A 27 2.76 10.72 -4.54
C LEU A 27 2.30 9.54 -3.69
N ILE A 28 3.06 9.20 -2.64
CA ILE A 28 2.62 8.21 -1.65
C ILE A 28 1.61 8.89 -0.72
N LYS A 29 0.35 8.43 -0.75
CA LYS A 29 -0.75 8.97 0.05
C LYS A 29 -0.79 8.32 1.43
N GLU A 30 -0.88 6.99 1.47
CA GLU A 30 -0.92 6.24 2.73
C GLU A 30 0.07 5.07 2.74
N VAL A 31 0.54 4.73 3.94
CA VAL A 31 1.27 3.49 4.21
C VAL A 31 0.54 2.75 5.33
N TYR A 32 -0.01 1.59 5.02
CA TYR A 32 -0.67 0.70 5.96
C TYR A 32 0.30 -0.30 6.57
N SER A 33 0.18 -0.51 7.87
CA SER A 33 0.75 -1.66 8.58
C SER A 33 -0.15 -2.06 9.75
N GLN A 34 -0.22 -3.35 10.06
CA GLN A 34 -0.92 -3.84 11.25
C GLN A 34 -0.40 -3.15 12.54
N LYS A 35 0.92 -2.96 12.61
CA LYS A 35 1.57 -2.15 13.64
C LYS A 35 1.82 -0.75 13.09
N ILE A 36 1.11 0.25 13.63
CA ILE A 36 1.15 1.64 13.15
C ILE A 36 2.58 2.23 13.22
N GLU A 37 3.41 1.72 14.14
CA GLU A 37 4.79 2.13 14.33
C GLU A 37 5.65 1.82 13.10
N ASN A 38 5.41 0.68 12.44
CA ASN A 38 6.15 0.31 11.23
C ASN A 38 5.79 1.23 10.06
N ALA A 39 4.49 1.51 9.88
CA ALA A 39 4.04 2.47 8.87
C ALA A 39 4.62 3.85 9.14
N SER A 40 4.58 4.30 10.40
CA SER A 40 5.12 5.58 10.85
C SER A 40 6.63 5.69 10.64
N SER A 41 7.38 4.60 10.88
CA SER A 41 8.82 4.55 10.61
C SER A 41 9.10 4.71 9.12
N LEU A 42 8.34 4.02 8.27
CA LEU A 42 8.52 4.10 6.82
C LEU A 42 8.15 5.48 6.26
N THR A 43 7.01 6.07 6.64
CA THR A 43 6.61 7.41 6.18
C THR A 43 7.57 8.49 6.63
N LYS A 44 8.11 8.39 7.87
CA LYS A 44 9.19 9.27 8.35
C LYS A 44 10.46 9.11 7.52
N LYS A 45 10.86 7.88 7.20
CA LYS A 45 12.08 7.59 6.43
C LYS A 45 12.04 8.21 5.03
N ILE A 46 10.87 8.24 4.39
CA ILE A 46 10.69 8.81 3.05
C ILE A 46 10.18 10.27 3.07
N ALA A 47 9.91 10.81 4.25
CA ALA A 47 9.29 12.12 4.47
C ALA A 47 7.99 12.35 3.67
N GLN A 48 7.18 11.30 3.49
CA GLN A 48 5.97 11.32 2.67
C GLN A 48 4.95 10.28 3.14
N GLY A 49 3.67 10.58 2.92
CA GLY A 49 2.55 9.68 3.18
C GLY A 49 2.07 9.70 4.64
N THR A 50 0.83 9.29 4.83
CA THR A 50 0.18 9.17 6.14
C THR A 50 0.25 7.72 6.62
N PRO A 51 0.79 7.45 7.82
CA PRO A 51 0.75 6.11 8.37
C PRO A 51 -0.67 5.78 8.83
N ILE A 52 -1.15 4.60 8.46
CA ILE A 52 -2.47 4.11 8.86
C ILE A 52 -2.38 2.65 9.31
N ASN A 53 -3.34 2.23 10.13
CA ASN A 53 -3.50 0.84 10.59
C ASN A 53 -4.92 0.31 10.33
N THR A 54 -5.69 1.01 9.49
CA THR A 54 -7.01 0.60 9.02
C THR A 54 -6.95 0.21 7.54
N LEU A 55 -7.78 -0.73 7.14
CA LEU A 55 -7.96 -1.15 5.74
C LEU A 55 -9.11 -0.40 5.04
N ASP A 56 -9.58 0.68 5.64
CA ASP A 56 -10.59 1.55 5.06
C ASP A 56 -9.95 2.62 4.16
N PHE A 57 -10.03 2.41 2.86
CA PHE A 57 -9.54 3.32 1.81
C PHE A 57 -10.69 3.93 1.00
N GLU A 58 -11.93 3.96 1.49
CA GLU A 58 -13.07 4.56 0.76
C GLU A 58 -12.85 6.04 0.45
N LYS A 59 -12.15 6.73 1.35
CA LYS A 59 -11.78 8.15 1.23
C LYS A 59 -10.36 8.36 0.72
N SER A 60 -9.62 7.29 0.43
CA SER A 60 -8.28 7.43 -0.13
C SER A 60 -8.35 8.06 -1.51
N GLU A 61 -7.37 8.91 -1.80
CA GLU A 61 -7.17 9.47 -3.13
C GLU A 61 -6.21 8.64 -3.98
N ALA A 62 -5.78 7.46 -3.51
CA ALA A 62 -4.87 6.62 -4.26
C ALA A 62 -5.52 6.08 -5.54
N ASP A 63 -4.80 6.23 -6.65
CA ASP A 63 -5.14 5.62 -7.94
C ASP A 63 -4.80 4.12 -7.88
N ILE A 64 -3.70 3.77 -7.19
CA ILE A 64 -3.20 2.40 -7.05
C ILE A 64 -2.90 2.08 -5.58
N ILE A 65 -3.37 0.91 -5.14
CA ILE A 65 -2.98 0.30 -3.87
C ILE A 65 -2.07 -0.89 -4.16
N ILE A 66 -0.84 -0.83 -3.63
CA ILE A 66 0.16 -1.89 -3.80
C ILE A 66 0.25 -2.72 -2.51
N VAL A 67 -0.09 -4.00 -2.62
CA VAL A 67 -0.05 -4.98 -1.54
C VAL A 67 1.31 -5.68 -1.53
N ALA A 68 2.16 -5.31 -0.56
CA ALA A 68 3.52 -5.80 -0.37
C ALA A 68 3.69 -6.42 1.02
N ILE A 69 2.89 -7.45 1.29
CA ILE A 69 2.88 -8.25 2.53
C ILE A 69 3.18 -9.72 2.22
N LYS A 70 3.21 -10.56 3.26
CA LYS A 70 3.37 -12.01 3.08
C LYS A 70 2.22 -12.60 2.26
N ASP A 71 2.55 -13.58 1.43
CA ASP A 71 1.64 -14.21 0.48
C ASP A 71 0.36 -14.76 1.13
N ASP A 72 0.49 -15.38 2.31
CA ASP A 72 -0.61 -15.97 3.09
C ASP A 72 -1.65 -14.93 3.54
N ALA A 73 -1.23 -13.67 3.73
CA ALA A 73 -2.08 -12.58 4.17
C ALA A 73 -2.79 -11.84 3.01
N ILE A 74 -2.34 -11.99 1.75
CA ILE A 74 -2.83 -11.20 0.61
C ILE A 74 -4.35 -11.36 0.42
N LYS A 75 -4.84 -12.60 0.34
CA LYS A 75 -6.27 -12.87 0.12
C LYS A 75 -7.13 -12.25 1.22
N THR A 76 -6.72 -12.43 2.48
CA THR A 76 -7.42 -11.90 3.65
C THR A 76 -7.48 -10.38 3.62
N ILE A 77 -6.37 -9.72 3.32
CA ILE A 77 -6.32 -8.26 3.26
C ILE A 77 -7.16 -7.73 2.11
N ILE A 78 -7.07 -8.32 0.90
CA ILE A 78 -7.89 -7.89 -0.24
C ILE A 78 -9.38 -7.96 0.09
N ASN A 79 -9.83 -9.02 0.75
CA ASN A 79 -11.23 -9.18 1.15
C ASN A 79 -11.69 -8.14 2.20
N GLN A 80 -10.77 -7.66 3.04
CA GLN A 80 -11.09 -6.68 4.10
C GLN A 80 -11.00 -5.23 3.64
N LEU A 81 -10.30 -4.96 2.53
CA LEU A 81 -10.14 -3.60 2.02
C LEU A 81 -11.50 -2.97 1.76
N LYS A 82 -11.73 -1.74 2.17
CA LYS A 82 -12.81 -0.92 1.62
C LYS A 82 -12.20 0.09 0.66
N LEU A 83 -12.79 0.27 -0.51
CA LEU A 83 -12.12 0.94 -1.62
C LEU A 83 -13.05 1.97 -2.23
N LYS A 84 -12.46 3.08 -2.66
CA LYS A 84 -13.10 3.97 -3.62
C LYS A 84 -13.29 3.23 -4.94
N LYS A 85 -14.34 3.62 -5.68
CA LYS A 85 -14.57 3.12 -7.04
C LYS A 85 -13.34 3.40 -7.92
N ASP A 86 -13.02 2.46 -8.81
CA ASP A 86 -11.96 2.55 -9.82
C ASP A 86 -10.51 2.53 -9.26
N THR A 87 -10.31 2.29 -7.96
CA THR A 87 -8.97 2.06 -7.40
C THR A 87 -8.39 0.73 -7.89
N ILE A 88 -7.18 0.78 -8.45
CA ILE A 88 -6.46 -0.42 -8.91
C ILE A 88 -5.74 -1.06 -7.73
N ILE A 89 -5.90 -2.37 -7.55
CA ILE A 89 -5.13 -3.15 -6.58
C ILE A 89 -4.11 -3.99 -7.32
N VAL A 90 -2.87 -3.96 -6.85
CA VAL A 90 -1.80 -4.87 -7.32
C VAL A 90 -1.11 -5.50 -6.13
N HIS A 91 -0.55 -6.70 -6.29
CA HIS A 91 0.30 -7.33 -5.28
C HIS A 91 1.68 -7.65 -5.83
N THR A 92 2.67 -7.73 -4.95
CA THR A 92 4.06 -8.01 -5.33
C THR A 92 4.41 -9.50 -5.36
N SER A 93 3.49 -10.38 -4.96
CA SER A 93 3.72 -11.83 -5.00
C SER A 93 3.76 -12.34 -6.44
N GLY A 94 4.80 -13.12 -6.77
CA GLY A 94 4.92 -13.80 -8.06
C GLY A 94 4.27 -15.19 -8.10
N SER A 95 3.91 -15.75 -6.94
CA SER A 95 3.32 -17.09 -6.81
C SER A 95 1.80 -17.05 -6.62
N GLN A 96 1.28 -15.93 -6.12
CA GLN A 96 -0.14 -15.78 -5.86
C GLN A 96 -0.92 -15.36 -7.12
N SER A 97 -2.18 -15.79 -7.17
CA SER A 97 -3.06 -15.51 -8.31
C SER A 97 -3.40 -14.02 -8.42
N LEU A 98 -3.30 -13.47 -9.62
CA LEU A 98 -3.84 -12.14 -9.96
C LEU A 98 -5.37 -12.09 -9.90
N SER A 99 -6.05 -13.24 -9.74
CA SER A 99 -7.51 -13.34 -9.80
C SER A 99 -8.21 -12.95 -8.49
N PHE A 100 -7.49 -12.42 -7.49
CA PHE A 100 -8.15 -11.83 -6.33
C PHE A 100 -8.99 -10.64 -6.79
N ARG A 101 -10.31 -10.76 -6.68
CA ARG A 101 -11.27 -9.74 -7.09
C ARG A 101 -12.04 -9.23 -5.88
N LYS A 102 -12.38 -7.94 -5.93
CA LYS A 102 -13.28 -7.28 -4.99
C LYS A 102 -14.43 -6.64 -5.75
#